data_AF-A0A0D3DR70-F1
#
_entry.id   AF-A0A0D3DR70-F1
#
_cell.length_a   1.000
_cell.length_b   1.000
_cell.length_c   1.000
_cell.angle_alpha   90.00
_cell.angle_beta   90.00
_cell.angle_gamma   90.00
#
_symmetry.space_group_name_H-M   'P 1'
#
loop_
_entity.id
_entity.type
_entity.pdbx_description
1 polymer ?
#
loop_
_entity_poly.entity_id
_entity_poly.type
_entity_poly.pdbx_seq_one_letter_code
_entity_poly.pdbx_strand_id
1 'polypeptide(L)'
;MAKTVWELVQSVDNEKISYDHFFFGTFKVDGYGIESLSSFFMDYGYKIGGRLEFPKNKVQLVWLSPPDIHVPGDGHGLGNGPLPRLVIAELLVDELSPESQEIIRKYLKPEGGKQAILSSTLGSLIWEKPTSADFNQLVKYISDNFLDINNI
;
A
#
# COMPACT_ATOMS: atom_id res chain seq x y z
N MET A 1 -2.15 18.60 3.05
CA MET A 1 -1.47 18.75 1.74
C MET A 1 -2.26 18.07 0.62
N ALA A 2 -2.43 16.74 0.61
CA ALA A 2 -3.18 16.05 -0.44
C ALA A 2 -4.63 16.56 -0.64
N LYS A 3 -5.40 16.71 0.44
CA LYS A 3 -6.76 17.28 0.41
C LYS A 3 -6.81 18.65 -0.27
N THR A 4 -5.91 19.55 0.09
CA THR A 4 -5.83 20.91 -0.48
C THR A 4 -5.51 20.90 -1.97
N VAL A 5 -4.60 20.02 -2.41
CA VAL A 5 -4.27 19.86 -3.84
C VAL A 5 -5.49 19.33 -4.58
N TRP A 6 -6.17 18.32 -4.03
CA TRP A 6 -7.37 17.76 -4.62
C TRP A 6 -8.49 18.81 -4.75
N GLU A 7 -8.75 19.59 -3.70
CA GLU A 7 -9.73 20.70 -3.71
C GLU A 7 -9.35 21.78 -4.75
N LEU A 8 -8.05 22.09 -4.87
CA LEU A 8 -7.57 23.05 -5.86
C LEU A 8 -7.77 22.54 -7.29
N VAL A 9 -7.40 21.29 -7.58
CA VAL A 9 -7.59 20.68 -8.91
C VAL A 9 -9.09 20.64 -9.27
N GLN A 10 -9.96 20.27 -8.32
CA GLN A 10 -11.40 20.30 -8.53
C GLN A 10 -11.91 21.72 -8.84
N SER A 11 -11.37 22.75 -8.16
CA SER A 11 -11.80 24.13 -8.37
C SER A 11 -11.41 24.70 -9.75
N VAL A 12 -10.41 24.11 -10.42
CA VAL A 12 -9.90 24.57 -11.72
C VAL A 12 -10.50 23.78 -12.88
N ASP A 13 -10.65 22.46 -12.73
CA ASP A 13 -10.99 21.55 -13.84
C ASP A 13 -12.43 21.00 -13.78
N ASN A 14 -13.26 21.57 -12.91
CA ASN A 14 -14.70 21.30 -12.78
C ASN A 14 -15.04 19.80 -12.90
N GLU A 15 -14.52 19.04 -11.93
CA GLU A 15 -14.87 17.67 -11.53
C GLU A 15 -14.06 16.49 -12.12
N LYS A 16 -13.27 16.61 -13.19
CA LYS A 16 -12.72 15.41 -13.87
C LYS A 16 -11.43 14.80 -13.28
N ILE A 17 -11.37 14.58 -11.97
CA ILE A 17 -10.26 13.85 -11.34
C ILE A 17 -10.48 12.35 -11.47
N SER A 18 -9.51 11.63 -12.04
CA SER A 18 -9.45 10.15 -11.99
C SER A 18 -8.26 9.71 -11.16
N TYR A 19 -8.46 8.66 -10.36
CA TYR A 19 -7.38 8.07 -9.57
C TYR A 19 -6.66 7.04 -10.43
N ASP A 20 -5.38 7.28 -10.69
CA ASP A 20 -4.58 6.38 -11.50
C ASP A 20 -4.27 5.07 -10.76
N HIS A 21 -3.78 5.18 -9.53
CA HIS A 21 -3.50 4.04 -8.68
C HIS A 21 -3.57 4.39 -7.18
N PHE A 22 -3.71 3.36 -6.34
CA PHE A 22 -3.45 3.43 -4.90
C PHE A 22 -2.23 2.60 -4.53
N PHE A 23 -1.43 3.10 -3.60
CA PHE A 23 -0.21 2.46 -3.13
C PHE A 23 -0.36 1.97 -1.69
N PHE A 24 0.07 0.74 -1.44
CA PHE A 24 0.08 0.10 -0.12
C PHE A 24 1.48 -0.42 0.22
N GLY A 25 1.94 -0.15 1.44
CA GLY A 25 3.16 -0.73 2.00
C GLY A 25 2.83 -1.85 2.99
N THR A 26 3.49 -2.99 2.83
CA THR A 26 3.27 -4.20 3.64
C THR A 26 4.61 -4.82 4.07
N PHE A 27 4.57 -5.86 4.92
CA PHE A 27 5.78 -6.56 5.37
C PHE A 27 5.72 -8.02 4.93
N LYS A 28 6.72 -8.50 4.19
CA LYS A 28 6.81 -9.90 3.78
C LYS A 28 7.25 -10.78 4.95
N VAL A 29 6.33 -11.03 5.87
CA VAL A 29 6.54 -11.80 7.10
C VAL A 29 5.20 -12.25 7.67
N ASP A 30 5.11 -13.49 8.15
CA ASP A 30 3.99 -14.01 8.97
C ASP A 30 2.57 -13.67 8.45
N GLY A 31 2.39 -13.64 7.12
CA GLY A 31 1.10 -13.34 6.48
C GLY A 31 0.74 -11.86 6.35
N TYR A 32 1.67 -10.94 6.62
CA TYR A 32 1.48 -9.48 6.53
C TYR A 32 1.88 -8.87 5.17
N GLY A 33 2.21 -9.71 4.18
CA GLY A 33 2.74 -9.28 2.88
C GLY A 33 1.66 -8.92 1.87
N ILE A 34 2.00 -8.94 0.59
CA ILE A 34 1.12 -8.61 -0.53
C ILE A 34 -0.22 -9.37 -0.46
N GLU A 35 -0.19 -10.66 -0.14
CA GLU A 35 -1.39 -11.52 -0.08
C GLU A 35 -2.42 -11.08 0.95
N SER A 36 -2.00 -10.38 2.01
CA SER A 36 -2.88 -9.85 3.06
C SER A 36 -3.90 -8.83 2.53
N LEU A 37 -3.57 -8.19 1.39
CA LEU A 37 -4.43 -7.22 0.72
C LEU A 37 -4.91 -7.73 -0.64
N SER A 38 -4.03 -8.35 -1.44
CA SER A 38 -4.33 -8.67 -2.83
C SER A 38 -5.47 -9.66 -2.99
N SER A 39 -5.59 -10.63 -2.08
CA SER A 39 -6.64 -11.66 -2.09
C SER A 39 -8.04 -11.03 -2.13
N PHE A 40 -8.30 -10.06 -1.24
CA PHE A 40 -9.56 -9.32 -1.23
C PHE A 40 -9.84 -8.67 -2.58
N PHE A 41 -8.92 -7.90 -3.14
CA PHE A 41 -9.17 -7.20 -4.41
C PHE A 41 -9.36 -8.16 -5.59
N MET A 42 -8.63 -9.28 -5.59
CA MET A 42 -8.78 -10.31 -6.62
C MET A 42 -10.15 -11.00 -6.57
N ASP A 43 -10.74 -11.17 -5.39
CA ASP A 43 -12.12 -11.67 -5.24
C ASP A 43 -13.16 -10.74 -5.91
N TYR A 44 -12.83 -9.44 -6.04
CA TYR A 44 -13.63 -8.43 -6.75
C TYR A 44 -13.19 -8.22 -8.22
N GLY A 45 -12.41 -9.14 -8.78
CA GLY A 45 -12.09 -9.18 -10.20
C GLY A 45 -10.83 -8.43 -10.62
N TYR A 46 -10.05 -7.88 -9.69
CA TYR A 46 -8.71 -7.39 -10.00
C TYR A 46 -7.79 -8.53 -10.45
N LYS A 47 -6.85 -8.22 -11.34
CA LYS A 47 -5.90 -9.21 -11.89
C LYS A 47 -4.47 -8.73 -11.73
N ILE A 48 -3.54 -9.65 -11.47
CA ILE A 48 -2.11 -9.33 -11.44
C ILE A 48 -1.69 -8.80 -12.81
N GLY A 49 -1.26 -7.54 -12.85
CA GLY A 49 -0.71 -6.91 -14.05
C GLY A 49 0.80 -7.14 -14.18
N GLY A 50 1.50 -7.33 -13.06
CA GLY A 50 2.90 -7.72 -13.06
C GLY A 50 3.58 -7.52 -11.70
N ARG A 51 4.92 -7.68 -11.70
CA ARG A 51 5.79 -7.64 -10.52
C ARG A 51 7.07 -6.87 -10.82
N LEU A 52 7.58 -6.16 -9.82
CA LEU A 52 8.91 -5.54 -9.83
C LEU A 52 9.63 -5.85 -8.53
N GLU A 53 10.95 -5.99 -8.61
CA GLU A 53 11.83 -6.20 -7.46
C GLU A 53 12.84 -5.07 -7.40
N PHE A 54 13.12 -4.62 -6.17
CA PHE A 54 14.11 -3.59 -5.84
C PHE A 54 15.11 -4.20 -4.85
N PRO A 55 16.08 -5.01 -5.32
CA PRO A 55 16.98 -5.75 -4.44
C PRO A 55 17.78 -4.85 -3.50
N LYS A 56 18.24 -3.69 -4.00
CA LYS A 56 18.97 -2.70 -3.18
C LYS A 56 18.14 -2.23 -1.99
N ASN A 57 16.84 -2.07 -2.22
CA ASN A 57 15.88 -1.53 -1.28
C ASN A 57 15.22 -2.62 -0.42
N LYS A 58 15.47 -3.90 -0.74
CA LYS A 58 14.84 -5.07 -0.10
C LYS A 58 13.32 -5.01 -0.21
N VAL A 59 12.81 -4.54 -1.34
CA VAL A 59 11.36 -4.40 -1.59
C VAL A 59 11.00 -5.15 -2.85
N GLN A 60 9.83 -5.78 -2.86
CA GLN A 60 9.17 -6.22 -4.09
C GLN A 60 7.76 -5.62 -4.15
N LEU A 61 7.22 -5.45 -5.34
CA LEU A 61 5.85 -4.99 -5.52
C LEU A 61 5.10 -5.79 -6.59
N VAL A 62 3.78 -5.80 -6.44
CA VAL A 62 2.81 -6.25 -7.44
C VAL A 62 1.95 -5.05 -7.81
N TRP A 63 1.58 -4.93 -9.08
CA TRP A 63 0.41 -4.12 -9.44
C TRP A 63 -0.76 -4.98 -9.90
N LEU A 64 -1.97 -4.58 -9.49
CA LEU A 64 -3.22 -5.18 -9.87
C LEU A 64 -3.98 -4.24 -10.81
N SER A 65 -4.39 -4.76 -11.96
CA SER A 65 -5.26 -4.07 -12.90
C SER A 65 -6.72 -4.24 -12.47
N PRO A 66 -7.55 -3.18 -12.56
CA PRO A 66 -8.96 -3.24 -12.20
C PRO A 66 -9.75 -4.13 -13.18
N PRO A 67 -10.91 -4.66 -12.77
CA PRO A 67 -11.84 -5.30 -13.69
C PRO A 67 -12.41 -4.28 -14.70
N ASP A 68 -12.82 -4.77 -15.86
CA ASP A 68 -13.55 -3.96 -16.83
C ASP A 68 -14.95 -3.66 -16.28
N ILE A 69 -15.19 -2.40 -15.88
CA ILE A 69 -16.47 -1.91 -15.40
C ILE A 69 -17.05 -0.87 -16.35
N HIS A 70 -18.38 -0.77 -16.40
CA HIS A 70 -19.02 0.33 -17.12
C HIS A 70 -18.83 1.64 -16.35
N VAL A 71 -18.15 2.59 -16.98
CA VAL A 71 -17.97 3.95 -16.47
C VAL A 71 -18.86 4.88 -17.32
N PRO A 72 -19.78 5.65 -16.71
CA PRO A 72 -20.55 6.67 -17.42
C PRO A 72 -19.64 7.65 -18.16
N GLY A 73 -20.08 8.20 -19.30
CA GLY A 73 -19.23 9.04 -20.16
C GLY A 73 -18.70 10.34 -19.51
N ASP A 74 -19.35 10.80 -18.45
CA ASP A 74 -18.97 11.94 -17.60
C ASP A 74 -18.46 11.51 -16.21
N GLY A 75 -18.34 10.21 -15.98
CA GLY A 75 -17.96 9.59 -14.73
C GLY A 75 -16.52 9.88 -14.32
N HIS A 76 -16.33 10.34 -13.09
CA HIS A 76 -15.02 10.68 -12.52
C HIS A 76 -15.00 10.41 -11.01
N GLY A 77 -13.81 10.52 -10.41
CA GLY A 77 -13.58 10.25 -9.00
C GLY A 77 -13.77 8.78 -8.63
N LEU A 78 -13.88 8.52 -7.33
CA LEU A 78 -14.01 7.17 -6.76
C LEU A 78 -15.43 6.59 -6.92
N GLY A 79 -16.45 7.45 -7.03
CA GLY A 79 -17.86 7.02 -7.05
C GLY A 79 -18.39 6.72 -8.45
N ASN A 80 -17.90 7.44 -9.47
CA ASN A 80 -18.43 7.36 -10.84
C ASN A 80 -17.34 7.20 -11.90
N GLY A 81 -16.05 7.18 -11.53
CA GLY A 81 -14.93 7.07 -12.46
C GLY A 81 -14.40 5.64 -12.64
N PRO A 82 -13.34 5.46 -13.44
CA PRO A 82 -12.65 4.17 -13.54
C PRO A 82 -12.05 3.78 -12.19
N LEU A 83 -12.06 2.49 -11.89
CA LEU A 83 -11.36 1.96 -10.73
C LEU A 83 -9.85 2.16 -10.88
N PRO A 84 -9.14 2.58 -9.82
CA PRO A 84 -7.69 2.77 -9.87
C PRO A 84 -6.97 1.42 -9.97
N ARG A 85 -5.75 1.43 -10.49
CA ARG A 85 -4.82 0.31 -10.28
C ARG A 85 -4.44 0.22 -8.79
N LEU A 86 -3.96 -0.92 -8.35
CA LEU A 86 -3.44 -1.08 -7.00
C LEU A 86 -1.97 -1.46 -7.09
N VAL A 87 -1.10 -0.76 -6.37
CA VAL A 87 0.31 -1.08 -6.21
C VAL A 87 0.51 -1.51 -4.77
N ILE A 88 0.97 -2.74 -4.57
CA ILE A 88 1.19 -3.31 -3.23
C ILE A 88 2.67 -3.68 -3.15
N ALA A 89 3.42 -2.95 -2.34
CA ALA A 89 4.81 -3.21 -2.04
C ALA A 89 4.95 -3.97 -0.72
N GLU A 90 5.92 -4.86 -0.63
CA GLU A 90 6.30 -5.53 0.61
C GLU A 90 7.80 -5.42 0.87
N LEU A 91 8.16 -5.06 2.09
CA LEU A 91 9.53 -5.09 2.59
C LEU A 91 9.92 -6.53 2.92
N LEU A 92 11.04 -7.00 2.38
CA LEU A 92 11.62 -8.32 2.60
C LEU A 92 12.25 -8.37 4.00
N VAL A 93 11.44 -8.67 5.02
CA VAL A 93 11.84 -8.58 6.43
C VAL A 93 13.04 -9.47 6.73
N ASP A 94 13.06 -10.69 6.19
CA ASP A 94 14.14 -11.65 6.44
C ASP A 94 15.50 -11.21 5.85
N GLU A 95 15.52 -10.21 4.96
CA GLU A 95 16.75 -9.63 4.41
C GLU A 95 17.25 -8.42 5.23
N LEU A 96 16.53 -8.00 6.27
CA LEU A 96 16.93 -6.89 7.15
C LEU A 96 17.98 -7.32 8.19
N SER A 97 18.52 -6.36 8.93
CA SER A 97 19.38 -6.68 10.08
C SER A 97 18.60 -7.47 11.14
N PRO A 98 19.24 -8.37 11.91
CA PRO A 98 18.56 -9.13 12.97
C PRO A 98 17.80 -8.24 13.95
N GLU A 99 18.39 -7.09 14.34
CA GLU A 99 17.74 -6.10 15.19
C GLU A 99 16.44 -5.55 14.58
N SER A 100 16.43 -5.24 13.28
CA SER A 100 15.22 -4.76 12.60
C SER A 100 14.14 -5.85 12.52
N GLN A 101 14.57 -7.09 12.27
CA GLN A 101 13.66 -8.24 12.24
C GLN A 101 12.99 -8.45 13.60
N GLU A 102 13.76 -8.38 14.68
CA GLU A 102 13.26 -8.49 16.05
C GLU A 102 12.25 -7.38 16.36
N ILE A 103 12.57 -6.12 16.02
CA ILE A 103 11.65 -5.00 16.22
C ILE A 103 10.35 -5.20 15.44
N ILE A 104 10.40 -5.59 14.17
CA ILE A 104 9.18 -5.81 13.37
C ILE A 104 8.35 -6.93 13.99
N ARG A 105 8.97 -8.09 14.24
CA ARG A 105 8.30 -9.28 14.78
C ARG A 105 7.69 -9.05 16.17
N LYS A 106 8.29 -8.18 17.00
CA LYS A 106 7.73 -7.76 18.29
C LYS A 106 6.31 -7.20 18.20
N TYR A 107 5.95 -6.55 17.09
CA TYR A 107 4.64 -5.90 16.93
C TYR A 107 3.62 -6.77 16.20
N LEU A 108 4.04 -7.86 15.56
CA LEU A 108 3.13 -8.73 14.84
C LEU A 108 2.23 -9.49 15.82
N LYS A 109 0.98 -9.68 15.40
CA LYS A 109 -0.03 -10.45 16.12
C LYS A 109 -0.39 -11.68 15.28
N PRO A 110 -0.70 -12.81 15.92
CA PRO A 110 -1.22 -13.96 15.20
C PRO A 110 -2.39 -13.54 14.32
N GLU A 111 -2.36 -13.92 13.04
CA GLU A 111 -3.41 -13.65 12.06
C GLU A 111 -3.69 -12.15 11.79
N GLY A 112 -2.84 -11.22 12.22
CA GLY A 112 -3.12 -9.79 12.03
C GLY A 112 -3.14 -9.35 10.57
N GLY A 113 -2.43 -10.06 9.68
CA GLY A 113 -2.53 -9.85 8.23
C GLY A 113 -3.94 -10.03 7.67
N LYS A 114 -4.77 -10.92 8.25
CA LYS A 114 -6.18 -11.09 7.84
C LYS A 114 -7.04 -9.85 8.09
N GLN A 115 -6.56 -8.92 8.92
CA GLN A 115 -7.27 -7.69 9.26
C GLN A 115 -6.81 -6.48 8.43
N ALA A 116 -5.89 -6.67 7.47
CA ALA A 116 -5.26 -5.57 6.73
C ALA A 116 -6.27 -4.66 6.02
N ILE A 117 -7.27 -5.23 5.32
CA ILE A 117 -8.31 -4.46 4.63
C ILE A 117 -9.15 -3.65 5.63
N LEU A 118 -9.68 -4.30 6.67
CA LEU A 118 -10.49 -3.64 7.69
C LEU A 118 -9.72 -2.50 8.37
N SER A 119 -8.44 -2.75 8.68
CA SER A 119 -7.59 -1.77 9.32
C SER A 119 -7.30 -0.57 8.42
N SER A 120 -7.05 -0.81 7.13
CA SER A 120 -6.89 0.23 6.11
C SER A 120 -8.14 1.10 5.96
N THR A 121 -9.33 0.48 5.89
CA THR A 121 -10.60 1.22 5.80
C THR A 121 -10.87 2.08 7.05
N LEU A 122 -10.53 1.58 8.23
CA LEU A 122 -10.76 2.28 9.50
C LEU A 122 -9.65 3.29 9.85
N GLY A 123 -8.55 3.33 9.10
CA GLY A 123 -7.38 4.15 9.44
C GLY A 123 -6.72 3.74 10.77
N SER A 124 -6.71 2.44 11.06
CA SER A 124 -6.15 1.87 12.30
C SER A 124 -4.84 1.14 12.03
N LEU A 125 -4.14 0.74 13.09
CA LEU A 125 -3.01 -0.18 13.00
C LEU A 125 -3.47 -1.59 13.37
N ILE A 126 -3.01 -2.59 12.62
CA ILE A 126 -3.18 -4.02 12.95
C ILE A 126 -2.27 -4.50 14.10
N TRP A 127 -1.41 -3.60 14.60
CA TRP A 127 -0.50 -3.81 15.73
C TRP A 127 -0.58 -2.65 16.72
N GLU A 128 0.06 -2.82 17.87
CA GLU A 128 0.13 -1.78 18.88
C GLU A 128 1.03 -0.63 18.44
N LYS A 129 0.74 0.58 18.93
CA LYS A 129 1.52 1.77 18.59
C LYS A 129 3.01 1.55 18.96
N PRO A 130 3.94 1.64 18.00
CA PRO A 130 5.35 1.46 18.28
C PRO A 130 5.91 2.52 19.23
N THR A 131 6.95 2.16 19.97
CA THR A 131 7.73 3.13 20.74
C THR A 131 8.51 4.05 19.79
N SER A 132 8.81 5.28 20.22
CA SER A 132 9.63 6.20 19.42
C SER A 132 11.04 5.66 19.19
N ALA A 133 11.59 4.89 20.13
CA ALA A 133 12.91 4.28 20.00
C ALA A 133 12.93 3.23 18.87
N ASP A 134 11.96 2.31 18.88
CA ASP A 134 11.82 1.28 17.85
C ASP A 134 11.58 1.90 16.47
N PHE A 135 10.71 2.90 16.40
CA PHE A 135 10.46 3.64 15.15
C PHE A 135 11.73 4.30 14.61
N ASN A 136 12.46 5.05 15.45
CA ASN A 136 13.68 5.72 15.05
C ASN A 136 14.78 4.74 14.63
N GLN A 137 14.83 3.56 15.24
CA GLN A 137 15.77 2.52 14.84
C GLN A 137 15.44 1.99 13.45
N LEU A 138 14.17 1.69 13.17
CA LEU A 138 13.74 1.25 11.85
C LEU A 138 13.94 2.33 10.77
N VAL A 139 13.66 3.59 11.07
CA VAL A 139 13.85 4.72 10.13
C VAL A 139 15.29 4.80 9.62
N LYS A 140 16.29 4.63 10.50
CA LYS A 140 17.70 4.64 10.08
C LYS A 140 18.03 3.59 9.03
N TYR A 141 17.32 2.45 9.04
CA TYR A 141 17.53 1.37 8.07
C TYR A 141 16.60 1.48 6.85
N ILE A 142 15.41 2.07 7.00
CA ILE A 142 14.35 2.08 5.97
C ILE A 142 14.37 3.35 5.11
N SER A 143 14.76 4.51 5.66
CA SER A 143 14.74 5.78 4.95
C SER A 143 15.65 5.83 3.72
N ASP A 144 16.71 5.03 3.71
CA ASP A 144 17.60 4.90 2.55
C ASP A 144 16.98 4.05 1.40
N ASN A 145 15.85 3.39 1.65
CA ASN A 145 15.29 2.34 0.79
C ASN A 145 13.92 2.63 0.16
N PHE A 146 13.15 3.64 0.56
CA PHE A 146 11.76 3.82 0.05
C PHE A 146 11.55 5.04 -0.86
N LEU A 147 12.56 5.90 -1.06
CA LEU A 147 12.39 7.13 -1.83
C LEU A 147 12.19 6.90 -3.34
N ASP A 148 12.71 5.79 -3.89
CA ASP A 148 12.69 5.53 -5.34
C ASP A 148 11.39 4.87 -5.84
N ILE A 149 10.56 4.33 -4.95
CA ILE A 149 9.46 3.42 -5.30
C ILE A 149 8.14 4.16 -5.56
N ASN A 150 7.98 5.37 -5.01
CA ASN A 150 6.74 6.17 -5.13
C ASN A 150 6.56 6.87 -6.50
N ASN A 151 7.51 6.71 -7.44
CA ASN A 151 7.47 7.32 -8.78
C ASN A 151 7.01 6.34 -9.88
N ILE A 152 6.48 5.17 -9.50
CA ILE A 152 6.01 4.11 -10.41
C ILE A 152 4.49 4.10 -10.41
#